data_AF-A0A816JUH3-F1
#
_entry.id   AF-A0A816JUH3-F1
#
_cell.length_a   1.000
_cell.length_b   1.000
_cell.length_c   1.000
_cell.angle_alpha   90.00
_cell.angle_beta   90.00
_cell.angle_gamma   90.00
#
_symmetry.space_group_name_H-M   'P 1'
#
loop_
_entity.id
_entity.type
_entity.pdbx_description
1 polymer ?
#
loop_
_entity_poly.entity_id
_entity_poly.type
_entity_poly.pdbx_seq_one_letter_code
_entity_poly.pdbx_strand_id
1 'polypeptide(L)'
;MGEYKIEDFSKPITPVGGAKTGVFWNVEDCPFPVGFSPDMIYHKIESALSEWCNVGNMSMWAYVDEEKGHWSGKGDKLLRDDRLLHDILLWQMDSPVDHPDPANLIVVSDKVRDHTYLFETLGCLNTRYYNVMLVTPTNLPLTPDWPASLLEEGAYCFGKET
;
A
#
# COMPACT_ATOMS: atom_id res chain seq x y z
N MET A 1 15.86 -4.40 16.53
CA MET A 1 16.30 -4.14 15.14
C MET A 1 15.81 -5.32 14.33
N GLY A 2 14.63 -5.19 13.72
CA GLY A 2 14.19 -6.16 12.71
C GLY A 2 15.01 -5.92 11.45
N GLU A 3 15.49 -6.99 10.81
CA GLU A 3 16.09 -6.87 9.49
C GLU A 3 14.98 -6.48 8.50
N TYR A 4 15.16 -5.36 7.79
CA TYR A 4 14.26 -4.97 6.72
C TYR A 4 14.44 -5.95 5.57
N LYS A 5 13.39 -6.71 5.25
CA LYS A 5 13.37 -7.58 4.08
C LYS A 5 12.67 -6.82 2.96
N ILE A 6 13.45 -6.44 1.94
CA ILE A 6 12.87 -5.99 0.68
C ILE A 6 12.27 -7.25 0.04
N GLU A 7 10.94 -7.39 0.09
CA GLU A 7 10.28 -8.53 -0.53
C GLU A 7 10.42 -8.41 -2.06
N ASP A 8 10.96 -9.48 -2.65
CA ASP A 8 11.23 -9.62 -4.07
C ASP A 8 10.01 -10.25 -4.75
N PHE A 9 9.19 -9.43 -5.39
CA PHE A 9 8.00 -9.84 -6.15
C PHE A 9 8.31 -10.68 -7.40
N SER A 10 9.58 -10.90 -7.77
CA SER A 10 9.92 -11.91 -8.80
C SER A 10 9.66 -13.34 -8.31
N LYS A 11 9.43 -13.51 -7.01
CA LYS A 11 9.04 -14.77 -6.38
C LYS A 11 7.69 -14.56 -5.68
N PRO A 12 6.85 -15.61 -5.60
CA PRO A 12 5.64 -15.56 -4.80
C PRO A 12 6.00 -15.17 -3.36
N ILE A 13 5.26 -14.21 -2.81
CA ILE A 13 5.32 -13.92 -1.37
C ILE A 13 4.86 -15.19 -0.67
N THR A 14 5.52 -15.55 0.43
CA THR A 14 5.10 -16.71 1.21
C THR A 14 3.69 -16.46 1.76
N PRO A 15 2.69 -17.28 1.42
CA PRO A 15 1.34 -17.08 1.92
C PRO A 15 1.34 -17.14 3.44
N VAL A 16 0.87 -16.07 4.07
CA VAL A 16 0.68 -16.00 5.51
C VAL A 16 -0.79 -16.28 5.82
N GLY A 17 -1.03 -17.26 6.70
CA GLY A 17 -2.36 -17.48 7.28
C GLY A 17 -2.73 -16.36 8.24
N GLY A 18 -4.03 -16.11 8.40
CA GLY A 18 -4.53 -15.04 9.26
C GLY A 18 -4.78 -13.72 8.53
N ALA A 19 -5.06 -12.68 9.33
CA ALA A 19 -5.21 -11.32 8.86
C ALA A 19 -3.91 -10.82 8.22
N LYS A 20 -4.03 -9.97 7.19
CA LYS A 20 -2.87 -9.41 6.47
C LYS A 20 -3.15 -8.00 5.97
N THR A 21 -2.08 -7.22 5.87
CA THR A 21 -2.13 -5.84 5.40
C THR A 21 -1.00 -5.57 4.43
N GLY A 22 -1.33 -5.15 3.21
CA GLY A 22 -0.36 -4.70 2.21
C GLY A 22 -0.42 -3.19 2.05
N VAL A 23 0.70 -2.51 2.27
CA VAL A 23 0.84 -1.06 2.10
C VAL A 23 1.70 -0.75 0.88
N PHE A 24 1.12 -0.11 -0.13
CA PHE A 24 1.78 0.24 -1.39
C PHE A 24 1.90 1.75 -1.50
N TRP A 25 3.13 2.25 -1.43
CA TRP A 25 3.40 3.66 -1.29
C TRP A 25 4.14 4.23 -2.49
N ASN A 26 3.49 5.12 -3.24
CA ASN A 26 4.16 5.91 -4.27
C ASN A 26 4.84 7.13 -3.63
N VAL A 27 6.15 7.03 -3.39
CA VAL A 27 6.92 8.03 -2.65
C VAL A 27 7.17 9.29 -3.47
N GLU A 28 7.06 9.21 -4.80
CA GLU A 28 7.22 10.39 -5.66
C GLU A 28 6.00 11.30 -5.62
N ASP A 29 4.80 10.71 -5.56
CA ASP A 29 3.59 11.48 -5.29
C ASP A 29 3.55 11.92 -3.82
N CYS A 30 4.00 11.04 -2.92
CA CYS A 30 3.77 11.14 -1.49
C CYS A 30 5.09 10.90 -0.72
N PRO A 31 6.00 11.89 -0.65
CA PRO A 31 7.31 11.68 -0.05
C PRO A 31 7.19 11.32 1.44
N PHE A 32 8.15 10.53 1.92
CA PHE A 32 8.22 10.21 3.34
C PHE A 32 8.37 11.48 4.20
N PRO A 33 7.76 11.51 5.39
CA PRO A 33 7.92 12.64 6.29
C PRO A 33 9.38 12.83 6.69
N VAL A 34 9.87 14.07 6.60
CA VAL A 34 11.24 14.41 6.98
C VAL A 34 11.43 14.15 8.48
N GLY A 35 12.53 13.47 8.84
CA GLY A 35 12.89 13.18 10.23
C GLY A 35 12.33 11.87 10.79
N PHE A 36 11.59 11.09 9.98
CA PHE A 36 11.10 9.78 10.36
C PHE A 36 11.96 8.69 9.71
N SER A 37 12.39 7.71 10.52
CA SER A 37 13.02 6.50 9.98
C SER A 37 11.97 5.57 9.38
N PRO A 38 12.33 4.66 8.46
CA PRO A 38 11.41 3.65 7.95
C PRO A 38 10.72 2.82 9.04
N ASP A 39 11.44 2.46 10.11
CA ASP A 39 10.88 1.76 11.27
C ASP A 39 9.83 2.61 11.99
N MET A 40 10.10 3.91 12.17
CA MET A 40 9.14 4.83 12.78
C MET A 40 7.89 4.96 11.92
N ILE A 41 8.04 5.06 10.59
CA ILE A 41 6.92 5.11 9.63
C ILE A 41 6.08 3.83 9.74
N TYR A 42 6.72 2.67 9.69
CA TYR A 42 6.07 1.37 9.78
C TYR A 42 5.24 1.25 11.06
N HIS A 43 5.85 1.46 12.23
CA HIS A 43 5.14 1.32 13.51
C HIS A 43 4.04 2.35 13.70
N LYS A 44 4.21 3.54 13.13
CA LYS A 44 3.18 4.57 13.16
C LYS A 44 1.95 4.19 12.34
N ILE A 45 2.16 3.60 11.15
CA ILE A 45 1.07 3.07 10.32
C ILE A 45 0.42 1.86 10.99
N GLU A 46 1.21 0.92 11.48
CA GLU A 46 0.73 -0.26 12.20
C GLU A 46 -0.14 0.13 13.41
N SER A 47 0.34 1.07 14.22
CA SER A 47 -0.37 1.58 15.39
C SER A 47 -1.68 2.25 14.98
N ALA A 48 -1.64 3.11 13.97
CA ALA A 48 -2.83 3.81 13.51
C ALA A 48 -3.86 2.82 12.93
N LEU A 49 -3.45 1.85 12.13
CA LEU A 49 -4.36 0.84 11.56
C LEU A 49 -4.94 -0.11 12.62
N SER A 50 -4.18 -0.41 13.67
CA SER A 50 -4.64 -1.30 14.75
C SER A 50 -5.86 -0.75 15.51
N GLU A 51 -6.11 0.56 15.42
CA GLU A 51 -7.32 1.18 15.97
C GLU A 51 -8.55 0.97 15.07
N TRP A 52 -8.34 0.63 13.78
CA TRP A 52 -9.39 0.59 12.75
C TRP A 52 -9.70 -0.83 12.30
N CYS A 53 -8.69 -1.70 12.23
CA CYS A 53 -8.85 -3.07 11.73
C CYS A 53 -7.86 -4.04 12.39
N ASN A 54 -8.10 -5.33 12.20
CA ASN A 54 -7.10 -6.34 12.50
C ASN A 54 -6.01 -6.30 11.41
N VAL A 55 -4.86 -5.72 11.75
CA VAL A 55 -3.72 -5.51 10.83
C VAL A 55 -3.09 -6.82 10.40
N GLY A 56 -2.97 -7.78 11.32
CA GLY A 56 -2.31 -9.05 11.08
C GLY A 56 -0.86 -8.89 10.58
N ASN A 57 -0.45 -9.71 9.61
CA ASN A 57 0.88 -9.58 9.02
C ASN A 57 0.92 -8.38 8.06
N MET A 58 1.63 -7.32 8.44
CA MET A 58 1.78 -6.13 7.60
C MET A 58 3.08 -6.17 6.79
N SER A 59 2.98 -5.84 5.51
CA SER A 59 4.11 -5.62 4.61
C SER A 59 3.95 -4.27 3.92
N MET A 60 5.06 -3.58 3.67
CA MET A 60 5.05 -2.24 3.09
C MET A 60 6.09 -2.11 1.98
N TRP A 61 5.66 -1.55 0.85
CA TRP A 61 6.48 -1.31 -0.33
C TRP A 61 6.49 0.16 -0.70
N ALA A 62 7.67 0.66 -1.04
CA ALA A 62 7.91 2.04 -1.38
C ALA A 62 8.41 2.13 -2.83
N TYR A 63 7.67 2.84 -3.66
CA TYR A 63 7.92 3.01 -5.08
C TYR A 63 8.47 4.41 -5.31
N VAL A 64 9.74 4.47 -5.68
CA VAL A 64 10.46 5.67 -6.11
C VAL A 64 10.85 5.44 -7.58
N ASP A 65 10.88 6.49 -8.39
CA ASP A 65 11.43 6.37 -9.74
C ASP A 65 12.89 5.91 -9.65
N GLU A 66 13.17 4.72 -10.15
CA GLU A 66 14.56 4.30 -10.29
C GLU A 66 15.19 5.14 -11.40
N GLU A 67 16.23 5.91 -11.08
CA GLU A 67 17.07 6.55 -12.10
C GLU A 67 17.60 5.47 -13.05
N LYS A 68 16.96 5.30 -14.21
CA LYS A 68 17.33 4.39 -15.30
C LYS A 68 18.06 3.12 -14.82
N GLY A 69 17.50 2.44 -13.83
CA GLY A 69 18.04 1.19 -13.29
C GLY A 69 17.95 0.08 -14.34
N HIS A 70 19.06 -0.61 -14.58
CA HIS A 70 19.19 -1.71 -15.53
C HIS A 70 18.53 -2.99 -14.98
N TRP A 71 17.21 -3.07 -14.96
CA TRP A 71 16.54 -4.36 -14.86
C TRP A 71 16.70 -5.07 -16.21
N SER A 72 17.57 -6.07 -16.24
CA SER A 72 17.90 -6.88 -17.42
C SER A 72 16.77 -7.88 -17.70
N GLY A 73 15.64 -7.36 -18.17
CA GLY A 73 14.57 -8.11 -18.81
C GLY A 73 14.30 -7.44 -20.14
N LYS A 74 14.47 -8.16 -21.25
CA LYS A 74 14.18 -7.66 -22.59
C LYS A 74 12.65 -7.68 -22.82
N GLY A 75 11.94 -6.87 -22.04
CA GLY A 75 10.49 -6.74 -22.04
C GLY A 75 10.15 -5.47 -21.27
N ASP A 76 9.58 -4.51 -21.99
CA ASP A 76 9.03 -3.21 -21.60
C ASP A 76 9.27 -2.75 -20.15
N LYS A 77 9.96 -1.61 -20.02
CA LYS A 77 10.02 -0.86 -18.76
C LYS A 77 8.59 -0.46 -18.39
N LEU A 78 8.04 -1.08 -17.36
CA LEU A 78 6.77 -0.67 -16.77
C LEU A 78 6.91 0.75 -16.22
N LEU A 79 5.91 1.59 -16.46
CA LEU A 79 5.81 2.86 -15.75
C LEU A 79 5.61 2.57 -14.25
N ARG A 80 5.96 3.52 -13.37
CA ARG A 80 5.86 3.30 -11.91
C ARG A 80 4.46 2.85 -11.48
N ASP A 81 3.43 3.46 -12.05
CA ASP A 81 2.04 3.12 -11.74
C ASP A 81 1.67 1.71 -12.24
N ASP A 82 2.24 1.26 -13.38
CA ASP A 82 2.11 -0.11 -13.87
C ASP A 82 2.81 -1.11 -12.95
N ARG A 83 3.99 -0.77 -12.41
CA ARG A 83 4.71 -1.61 -11.43
C ARG A 83 3.93 -1.72 -10.12
N LEU A 84 3.44 -0.60 -9.60
CA LEU A 84 2.62 -0.57 -8.39
C LEU A 84 1.37 -1.43 -8.57
N LEU A 85 0.66 -1.28 -9.69
CA LEU A 85 -0.49 -2.10 -10.01
C LEU A 85 -0.15 -3.60 -10.12
N HIS A 86 0.92 -3.92 -10.83
CA HIS A 86 1.38 -5.29 -11.00
C HIS A 86 1.65 -5.97 -9.65
N ASP A 87 2.38 -5.29 -8.77
CA ASP A 87 2.73 -5.82 -7.46
C ASP A 87 1.50 -5.94 -6.53
N ILE A 88 0.52 -5.04 -6.63
CA ILE A 88 -0.78 -5.18 -5.95
C ILE A 88 -1.49 -6.46 -6.38
N LEU A 89 -1.49 -6.78 -7.68
CA LEU A 89 -2.11 -7.99 -8.20
C LEU A 89 -1.36 -9.26 -7.76
N LEU A 90 -0.03 -9.22 -7.72
CA LEU A 90 0.76 -10.32 -7.16
C LEU A 90 0.47 -10.54 -5.68
N TRP A 91 0.49 -9.47 -4.88
CA TRP A 91 0.16 -9.53 -3.47
C TRP A 91 -1.25 -10.09 -3.24
N GLN A 92 -2.22 -9.68 -4.05
CA GLN A 92 -3.59 -10.20 -4.00
C GLN A 92 -3.63 -11.72 -4.18
N MET A 93 -2.84 -12.28 -5.10
CA MET A 93 -2.79 -13.73 -5.34
C MET A 93 -2.17 -14.47 -4.16
N ASP A 94 -1.13 -13.92 -3.55
CA ASP A 94 -0.43 -14.53 -2.42
C ASP A 94 -1.15 -14.28 -1.07
N SER A 95 -2.04 -13.30 -1.03
CA SER A 95 -2.84 -12.89 0.13
C SER A 95 -4.35 -12.94 -0.17
N PRO A 96 -4.92 -14.12 -0.47
CA PRO A 96 -6.36 -14.26 -0.68
C PRO A 96 -7.14 -13.93 0.60
N VAL A 97 -8.30 -13.29 0.47
CA VAL A 97 -9.24 -13.14 1.60
C VAL A 97 -9.64 -14.53 2.08
N ASP A 98 -9.44 -14.80 3.37
CA ASP A 98 -9.74 -16.10 3.98
C ASP A 98 -10.63 -15.87 5.20
N HIS A 99 -11.95 -16.04 5.07
CA HIS A 99 -12.87 -15.69 6.15
C HIS A 99 -12.63 -16.56 7.40
N PRO A 100 -12.56 -15.97 8.61
CA PRO A 100 -12.96 -14.60 8.97
C PRO A 100 -11.83 -13.56 8.90
N ASP A 101 -10.64 -13.92 8.43
CA ASP A 101 -9.46 -13.06 8.44
C ASP A 101 -9.50 -11.98 7.34
N PRO A 102 -9.39 -10.69 7.70
CA PRO A 102 -9.39 -9.61 6.73
C PRO A 102 -8.09 -9.56 5.91
N ALA A 103 -8.21 -9.07 4.67
CA ALA A 103 -7.09 -8.62 3.87
C ALA A 103 -7.24 -7.12 3.60
N ASN A 104 -6.36 -6.32 4.20
CA ASN A 104 -6.36 -4.87 4.07
C ASN A 104 -5.38 -4.45 2.99
N LEU A 105 -5.84 -3.64 2.03
CA LEU A 105 -5.02 -3.08 0.97
C LEU A 105 -4.99 -1.56 1.12
N ILE A 106 -3.80 -1.01 1.38
CA ILE A 106 -3.62 0.42 1.57
C ILE A 106 -2.73 0.93 0.45
N VAL A 107 -3.20 1.94 -0.28
CA VAL A 107 -2.46 2.60 -1.34
C VAL A 107 -2.23 4.04 -0.96
N VAL A 108 -0.97 4.49 -0.90
CA VAL A 108 -0.60 5.88 -0.62
C VAL A 108 -0.10 6.50 -1.92
N SER A 109 -0.92 7.32 -2.57
CA SER A 109 -0.59 8.02 -3.83
C SER A 109 -1.64 9.07 -4.14
N ASP A 110 -1.20 10.28 -4.48
CA ASP A 110 -2.09 11.38 -4.84
C ASP A 110 -2.66 11.27 -6.26
N LYS A 111 -2.00 10.52 -7.17
CA LYS A 111 -2.39 10.44 -8.59
C LYS A 111 -3.14 9.17 -8.98
N VAL A 112 -3.44 8.27 -8.04
CA VAL A 112 -4.21 7.03 -8.32
C VAL A 112 -5.53 7.31 -9.03
N ARG A 113 -6.21 8.42 -8.69
CA ARG A 113 -7.48 8.81 -9.31
C ARG A 113 -7.37 9.18 -10.79
N ASP A 114 -6.18 9.60 -11.22
CA ASP A 114 -5.91 9.96 -12.62
C ASP A 114 -5.57 8.71 -13.46
N HIS A 115 -5.25 7.59 -12.81
CA HIS A 115 -4.90 6.33 -13.45
C HIS A 115 -6.08 5.36 -13.49
N THR A 116 -6.92 5.47 -14.53
CA THR A 116 -8.20 4.74 -14.68
C THR A 116 -8.10 3.26 -14.32
N TYR A 117 -7.13 2.54 -14.88
CA TYR A 117 -7.02 1.09 -14.68
C TYR A 117 -6.61 0.70 -13.25
N LEU A 118 -5.82 1.55 -12.58
CA LEU A 118 -5.42 1.31 -11.19
C LEU A 118 -6.61 1.56 -10.27
N PHE A 119 -7.30 2.70 -10.45
CA PHE A 119 -8.49 3.03 -9.67
C PHE A 119 -9.62 1.99 -9.82
N GLU A 120 -9.90 1.55 -11.04
CA GLU A 120 -10.86 0.47 -11.31
C GLU A 120 -10.46 -0.85 -10.64
N THR A 121 -9.17 -1.22 -10.71
CA THR A 121 -8.66 -2.42 -10.04
C THR A 121 -8.89 -2.37 -8.53
N LEU A 122 -8.62 -1.23 -7.89
CA LEU A 122 -8.87 -1.04 -6.46
C LEU A 122 -10.38 -1.20 -6.13
N GLY A 123 -11.25 -0.66 -6.97
CA GLY A 123 -12.70 -0.87 -6.86
C GLY A 123 -13.09 -2.35 -6.96
N CYS A 124 -12.53 -3.08 -7.93
CA CYS A 124 -12.76 -4.52 -8.08
C CYS A 124 -12.27 -5.32 -6.87
N LEU A 125 -11.11 -4.98 -6.30
CA LEU A 125 -10.61 -5.65 -5.09
C LEU A 125 -11.54 -5.45 -3.89
N ASN A 126 -12.10 -4.26 -3.73
CA ASN A 126 -13.11 -4.01 -2.71
C ASN A 126 -14.36 -4.90 -2.89
N THR A 127 -14.83 -5.10 -4.13
CA THR A 127 -15.95 -6.03 -4.39
C THR A 127 -15.63 -7.49 -4.09
N ARG A 128 -14.34 -7.83 -3.96
CA ARG A 128 -13.83 -9.16 -3.58
C ARG A 128 -13.49 -9.27 -2.08
N TYR A 129 -14.06 -8.39 -1.26
CA TYR A 129 -13.92 -8.38 0.20
C TYR A 129 -12.54 -7.97 0.74
N TYR A 130 -11.71 -7.35 -0.08
CA TYR A 130 -10.53 -6.65 0.43
C TYR A 130 -10.97 -5.32 1.05
N ASN A 131 -10.40 -4.97 2.21
CA ASN A 131 -10.59 -3.63 2.78
C ASN A 131 -9.63 -2.66 2.08
N VAL A 132 -10.12 -1.96 1.06
CA VAL A 132 -9.29 -1.09 0.24
C VAL A 132 -9.36 0.36 0.71
N MET A 133 -8.19 0.91 1.07
CA MET A 133 -8.01 2.29 1.52
C MET A 133 -7.06 3.03 0.59
N LEU A 134 -7.52 4.13 -0.01
CA LEU A 134 -6.68 5.03 -0.80
C LEU A 134 -6.37 6.27 0.02
N VAL A 135 -5.10 6.61 0.14
CA VAL A 135 -4.58 7.65 1.00
C VAL A 135 -3.87 8.71 0.15
N THR A 136 -4.31 9.96 0.26
CA THR A 136 -3.80 11.11 -0.51
C THR A 136 -3.25 12.20 0.42
N PRO A 137 -1.94 12.24 0.70
CA PRO A 137 -1.34 13.21 1.63
C PRO A 137 -1.29 14.65 1.12
N THR A 138 -1.53 14.95 -0.16
CA THR A 138 -1.54 16.35 -0.67
C THR A 138 -2.55 17.25 0.06
N ASN A 139 -3.54 16.68 0.77
CA ASN A 139 -4.53 17.44 1.54
C ASN A 139 -4.22 17.58 3.03
N LEU A 140 -3.12 17.04 3.57
CA LEU A 140 -2.89 17.04 5.02
C LEU A 140 -1.50 17.54 5.41
N PRO A 141 -1.39 18.54 6.32
CA PRO A 141 -0.11 18.89 6.90
C PRO A 141 0.46 17.71 7.68
N LEU A 142 1.79 17.53 7.65
CA LEU A 142 2.50 16.61 8.55
C LEU A 142 2.33 17.11 9.99
N THR A 143 1.23 16.74 10.63
CA THR A 143 0.94 17.06 12.02
C THR A 143 1.74 16.15 12.96
N PRO A 144 1.90 16.51 14.25
CA PRO A 144 2.49 15.61 15.25
C PRO A 144 1.78 14.24 15.32
N ASP A 145 0.49 14.23 14.99
CA ASP A 145 -0.41 13.06 15.02
C ASP A 145 -0.37 12.23 13.72
N TRP A 146 0.56 12.54 12.82
CA TRP A 146 0.82 11.72 11.65
C TRP A 146 1.17 10.27 12.04
N PRO A 147 0.57 9.24 11.42
CA PRO A 147 -0.29 9.22 10.23
C PRO A 147 -1.77 8.96 10.58
N ALA A 148 -2.20 9.11 11.83
CA ALA A 148 -3.60 8.85 12.20
C ALA A 148 -4.56 9.77 11.42
N SER A 149 -4.22 11.06 11.32
CA SER A 149 -4.93 12.03 10.48
C SER A 149 -4.99 11.63 9.00
N LEU A 150 -3.95 10.95 8.50
CA LEU A 150 -3.86 10.46 7.12
C LEU A 150 -4.91 9.38 6.83
N LEU A 151 -5.20 8.53 7.83
CA LEU A 151 -6.18 7.44 7.75
C LEU A 151 -7.60 7.90 8.11
N GLU A 152 -7.74 8.98 8.90
CA GLU A 152 -9.01 9.52 9.39
C GLU A 152 -9.67 10.51 8.43
N GLU A 153 -8.93 11.52 7.96
CA GLU A 153 -9.50 12.65 7.22
C GLU A 153 -9.14 12.62 5.73
N GLY A 154 -8.05 11.95 5.37
CA GLY A 154 -7.50 11.93 4.01
C GLY A 154 -7.70 10.62 3.24
N ALA A 155 -8.30 9.60 3.88
CA ALA A 155 -8.42 8.28 3.29
C ALA A 155 -9.79 8.05 2.63
N TYR A 156 -9.78 7.72 1.35
CA TYR A 156 -10.93 7.25 0.60
C TYR A 156 -11.08 5.73 0.77
N CYS A 157 -12.17 5.31 1.42
CA CYS A 157 -12.52 3.90 1.56
C CYS A 157 -13.50 3.47 0.47
N PHE A 158 -13.13 2.46 -0.33
CA PHE A 158 -14.04 1.92 -1.34
C PHE A 158 -15.27 1.26 -0.69
N GLY A 159 -16.44 1.41 -1.30
CA GLY A 159 -17.69 0.78 -0.83
C GLY A 159 -18.29 1.35 0.46
N LYS A 160 -17.66 2.38 1.06
CA LYS A 160 -18.22 3.18 2.14
C LYS A 160 -18.64 4.54 1.59
N GLU A 161 -19.66 4.56 0.73
CA GLU A 161 -20.35 5.81 0.39
C GLU A 161 -21.37 6.12 1.51
N THR A 162 -21.34 7.35 2.00
CA THR A 162 -22.29 7.91 2.99
C THR A 162 -23.69 8.08 2.42
#